data_AF-A0A929UCD3-F1
#
_entry.id   AF-A0A929UCD3-F1
#
_cell.length_a   1.000
_cell.length_b   1.000
_cell.length_c   1.000
_cell.angle_alpha   90.00
_cell.angle_beta   90.00
_cell.angle_gamma   90.00
#
_symmetry.space_group_name_H-M   'P 1'
#
loop_
_entity.id
_entity.type
_entity.pdbx_description
1 polymer ?
#
loop_
_entity_poly.entity_id
_entity_poly.type
_entity_poly.pdbx_seq_one_letter_code
_entity_poly.pdbx_strand_id
1 'polypeptide(L)' 'GASSPLCKTKEQEEVLEIAIAYYPQVNEWGNQQSLQLVMEDYKVIG' A
#
# COMPACT_ATOMS: atom_id res chain seq x y z
N GLY A 1 30.18 21.34 -29.85
CA GLY A 1 28.86 20.77 -29.52
C GLY A 1 29.09 19.59 -28.61
N ALA A 2 28.72 19.72 -27.34
CA ALA A 2 28.77 18.61 -26.39
C ALA A 2 27.33 18.27 -26.02
N SER A 3 26.75 17.29 -26.73
CA SER A 3 25.49 16.69 -26.33
C SER A 3 25.83 15.58 -25.34
N SER A 4 25.74 15.88 -24.05
CA SER A 4 25.67 14.82 -23.03
C SER A 4 24.43 13.97 -23.33
N PRO A 5 24.55 12.63 -23.38
CA PRO A 5 23.36 11.79 -23.38
C PRO A 5 22.74 11.93 -22.00
N LEU A 6 21.63 12.67 -21.94
CA LEU A 6 20.80 12.79 -20.76
C LEU A 6 20.32 11.37 -20.43
N CYS A 7 20.98 10.75 -19.45
CA CYS A 7 20.63 9.44 -18.93
C CYS A 7 19.22 9.55 -18.34
N LYS A 8 18.20 9.14 -19.10
CA LYS A 8 16.87 8.94 -18.54
C LYS A 8 16.89 7.60 -17.83
N THR A 9 17.39 7.59 -16.60
CA THR A 9 17.06 6.52 -15.66
C THR A 9 15.56 6.67 -15.40
N LYS A 10 14.75 5.83 -16.04
CA LYS A 10 13.39 5.57 -15.56
C LYS A 10 13.58 4.93 -14.19
N GLU A 11 13.39 5.68 -13.12
CA GLU A 11 13.09 5.07 -11.82
C GLU A 11 11.83 4.25 -12.03
N GLN A 12 12.00 2.93 -12.11
CA GLN A 12 10.88 2.01 -12.03
C GLN A 12 10.36 2.15 -10.61
N GLU A 13 9.17 2.70 -10.45
CA GLU A 13 8.43 2.67 -9.20
C GLU A 13 8.17 1.19 -8.88
N GLU A 14 8.97 0.60 -7.97
CA GLU A 14 8.76 -0.75 -7.50
C GLU A 14 7.43 -0.78 -6.73
N VAL A 15 6.40 -1.31 -7.36
CA VAL A 15 5.10 -1.55 -6.73
C VAL A 15 5.25 -2.79 -5.86
N LEU A 16 5.17 -2.60 -4.54
CA LEU A 16 5.14 -3.68 -3.56
C LEU A 16 3.73 -4.26 -3.44
N GLU A 17 3.58 -5.53 -3.80
CA GLU A 17 2.43 -6.36 -3.52
C GLU A 17 2.54 -6.97 -2.12
N ILE A 18 1.50 -6.78 -1.31
CA ILE A 18 1.42 -7.31 0.05
C ILE A 18 0.14 -8.12 0.25
N ALA A 19 0.26 -9.26 0.92
CA ALA A 19 -0.86 -9.97 1.51
C ALA A 19 -1.07 -9.47 2.94
N ILE A 20 -2.33 -9.20 3.31
CA ILE A 20 -2.69 -8.66 4.63
C ILE A 20 -3.62 -9.67 5.32
N ALA A 21 -3.26 -10.10 6.53
CA ALA A 21 -4.15 -10.78 7.45
C ALA A 21 -4.90 -9.73 8.27
N TYR A 22 -6.23 -9.79 8.24
CA TYR A 22 -7.07 -8.86 8.98
C TYR A 22 -8.29 -9.56 9.54
N TYR A 23 -8.86 -8.99 10.59
CA TYR A 23 -10.17 -9.38 11.11
C TYR A 23 -11.15 -8.20 11.03
N PRO A 24 -12.42 -8.47 10.70
CA PRO A 24 -13.45 -7.45 10.67
C PRO A 24 -13.88 -7.10 12.09
N GLN A 25 -14.06 -5.81 12.36
CA GLN A 25 -14.61 -5.29 13.59
C GLN A 25 -15.69 -4.26 13.25
N VAL A 26 -16.81 -4.29 13.96
CA VAL A 26 -17.82 -3.23 13.89
C VAL A 26 -17.56 -2.28 15.05
N ASN A 27 -17.37 -1.01 14.73
CA ASN A 27 -17.25 0.05 15.73
C ASN A 27 -18.50 0.90 15.75
N GLU A 28 -18.81 1.40 16.94
CA GLU A 28 -19.90 2.34 17.14
C GLU A 28 -19.31 3.71 17.50
N TRP A 29 -19.69 4.72 16.73
CA TRP A 29 -19.38 6.11 17.06
C TRP A 29 -20.69 6.90 17.11
N GLY A 30 -21.15 7.19 18.33
CA GLY A 30 -22.50 7.72 18.54
C GLY A 30 -23.55 6.69 18.11
N ASN A 31 -24.46 7.08 17.21
CA ASN A 31 -25.53 6.22 16.68
C ASN A 31 -25.17 5.59 15.32
N GLN A 32 -23.91 5.66 14.90
CA GLN A 32 -23.47 5.14 13.60
C GLN A 32 -22.51 3.97 13.79
N GLN A 33 -22.80 2.88 13.09
CA GLN A 33 -21.93 1.71 13.02
C GLN A 33 -21.05 1.79 11.77
N SER A 34 -19.77 1.47 11.91
CA SER A 34 -18.84 1.35 10.79
C SER A 34 -18.09 0.02 10.85
N LEU A 35 -17.91 -0.60 9.69
CA LEU A 35 -17.04 -1.76 9.55
C LEU A 35 -15.60 -1.26 9.41
N GLN A 36 -14.75 -1.66 10.34
CA GLN A 36 -13.31 -1.44 10.30
C GLN A 36 -12.61 -2.79 10.09
N LEU A 37 -11.62 -2.82 9.20
CA LEU A 37 -10.70 -3.96 9.10
C LEU A 37 -9.47 -3.64 9.94
N VAL A 38 -9.16 -4.49 10.91
CA VAL A 38 -7.97 -4.34 11.74
C VAL A 38 -6.91 -5.29 11.21
N MET A 39 -5.77 -4.72 10.80
CA MET A 39 -4.61 -5.49 10.33
C MET A 39 -3.98 -6.21 11.52
N GLU A 40 -3.82 -7.53 11.41
CA GLU A 40 -3.10 -8.36 12.38
C GLU A 40 -1.66 -8.59 11.94
N ASP A 41 -1.46 -8.91 10.66
CA ASP A 41 -0.16 -9.18 10.07
C ASP A 41 -0.14 -8.84 8.57
N TYR A 42 1.05 -8.73 7.99
CA TYR A 42 1.21 -8.60 6.54
C TYR A 42 2.49 -9.28 6.05
N LYS A 43 2.48 -9.67 4.78
CA LYS A 43 3.62 -10.28 4.10
C LYS A 43 3.79 -9.71 2.72
N VAL A 44 5.02 -9.35 2.35
CA VAL A 44 5.37 -8.97 0.97
C VAL A 44 5.33 -10.22 0.09
N ILE A 45 4.63 -10.14 -1.03
CA ILE A 45 4.41 -11.26 -1.96
C ILE A 45 4.91 -11.00 -3.39
N GLY A 46 5.27 -9.77 -3.74
CA GLY A 46 5.75 -9.42 -5.09
C GLY A 46 6.17 -7.96 -5.18
#